data_AF-A0AA36FW19-F1
#
_entry.id   AF-A0AA36FW19-F1
#
_cell.length_a   1.000
_cell.length_b   1.000
_cell.length_c   1.000
_cell.angle_alpha   90.00
_cell.angle_beta   90.00
_cell.angle_gamma   90.00
#
_symmetry.space_group_name_H-M   'P 1'
#
loop_
_entity.id
_entity.type
_entity.pdbx_description
1 polymer ?
#
loop_
_entity_poly.entity_id
_entity_poly.type
_entity_poly.pdbx_seq_one_letter_code
_entity_poly.pdbx_strand_id
1 'polypeptide(L)'
;MDVCARYPEVAVVDFTSSWRDGHAFNVLLHNFDHKLVKMAEIADMSALERLEHAFAAAERLGVPRLLTGKDLHSEYLDSRSVVVYLMSLYLSLLAHSDRSERHTTTTILPH
;
A
#
# COMPACT_ATOMS: atom_id res chain seq x y z
N MET A 1 15.69 3.38 -1.11
CA MET A 1 14.25 3.05 -1.16
C MET A 1 13.87 2.76 0.28
N ASP A 2 13.70 3.82 1.07
CA ASP A 2 13.75 3.77 2.54
C ASP A 2 12.36 3.95 3.16
N VAL A 3 11.36 3.31 2.55
CA VAL A 3 9.96 3.42 2.98
C VAL A 3 9.75 2.76 4.36
N CYS A 4 10.52 1.72 4.73
CA CYS A 4 10.33 1.02 6.01
C CYS A 4 11.15 1.58 7.18
N ALA A 5 11.97 2.62 7.00
CA ALA A 5 12.88 3.10 8.05
C ALA A 5 12.16 3.69 9.30
N ARG A 6 10.86 4.03 9.18
CA ARG A 6 10.03 4.52 10.28
C ARG A 6 9.28 3.42 11.06
N TYR A 7 9.32 2.18 10.60
CA TYR A 7 8.68 1.01 11.22
C TYR A 7 9.70 -0.12 11.34
N PRO A 8 10.56 -0.08 12.38
CA PRO A 8 11.65 -1.06 12.53
C PRO A 8 11.15 -2.50 12.67
N GLU A 9 9.87 -2.70 13.02
CA GLU A 9 9.22 -4.01 13.05
C GLU A 9 8.88 -4.59 11.67
N VAL A 10 9.00 -3.84 10.57
CA VAL A 10 8.66 -4.29 9.21
C VAL A 10 9.90 -4.37 8.33
N ALA A 11 10.47 -5.58 8.22
CA ALA A 11 11.54 -5.88 7.29
C ALA A 11 10.99 -6.59 6.05
N VAL A 12 11.05 -5.95 4.88
CA VAL A 12 10.70 -6.57 3.60
C VAL A 12 11.95 -7.18 2.98
N VAL A 13 12.03 -8.51 2.97
CA VAL A 13 13.20 -9.27 2.48
C VAL A 13 12.88 -10.17 1.29
N ASP A 14 11.59 -10.36 0.97
CA ASP A 14 11.12 -11.14 -0.16
C ASP A 14 9.81 -10.59 -0.75
N PHE A 15 9.32 -11.25 -1.81
CA PHE A 15 8.03 -10.95 -2.46
C PHE A 15 6.93 -11.95 -2.09
N THR A 16 7.05 -12.64 -0.95
CA THR A 16 6.03 -13.60 -0.49
C THR A 16 5.80 -13.43 1.01
N SER A 17 6.66 -13.99 1.85
CA SER A 17 6.44 -14.08 3.29
C SER A 17 6.38 -12.71 3.97
N SER A 18 7.16 -11.74 3.50
CA SER A 18 7.23 -10.36 4.01
C SER A 18 5.92 -9.58 3.86
N TRP A 19 5.00 -10.06 3.02
CA TRP A 19 3.77 -9.38 2.67
C TRP A 19 2.53 -10.10 3.22
N ARG A 20 2.71 -11.34 3.69
CA ARG A 20 1.64 -12.27 4.04
C ARG A 20 0.87 -11.89 5.31
N ASP A 21 1.52 -11.18 6.22
CA ASP A 21 0.92 -10.75 7.49
C ASP A 21 0.21 -9.40 7.40
N GLY A 22 0.28 -8.73 6.24
CA GLY A 22 -0.36 -7.45 5.96
C GLY A 22 0.35 -6.21 6.51
N HIS A 23 1.43 -6.33 7.30
CA HIS A 23 2.10 -5.15 7.86
C HIS A 23 2.78 -4.30 6.77
N ALA A 24 3.50 -4.94 5.85
CA ALA A 24 4.20 -4.24 4.78
C ALA A 24 3.26 -3.40 3.89
N PHE A 25 2.07 -3.93 3.56
CA PHE A 25 1.09 -3.16 2.78
C PHE A 25 0.56 -1.94 3.51
N ASN A 26 0.16 -2.11 4.78
CA ASN A 26 -0.39 -1.00 5.58
C ASN A 26 0.66 0.09 5.82
N VAL A 27 1.92 -0.29 6.09
CA VAL A 27 3.03 0.66 6.22
C VAL A 27 3.29 1.40 4.91
N LEU A 28 3.30 0.69 3.77
CA LEU A 28 3.52 1.30 2.47
C LEU A 28 2.44 2.34 2.15
N LEU A 29 1.17 2.00 2.39
CA LEU A 29 0.03 2.91 2.20
C LEU A 29 0.06 4.09 3.19
N HIS A 30 0.39 3.83 4.45
CA HIS A 30 0.54 4.88 5.46
C HIS A 30 1.64 5.87 5.10
N ASN A 31 2.78 5.40 4.60
CA ASN A 31 3.89 6.26 4.18
C ASN A 31 3.55 7.10 2.94
N PHE A 32 2.64 6.62 2.09
CA PHE A 32 2.13 7.40 0.97
C PHE A 32 1.19 8.52 1.43
N ASP A 33 0.23 8.20 2.30
CA ASP A 33 -0.62 9.19 2.97
C ASP A 33 -0.99 8.70 4.38
N HIS A 34 -0.52 9.43 5.39
CA HIS A 34 -0.75 9.10 6.80
C HIS A 34 -2.24 9.09 7.17
N LYS A 35 -3.11 9.72 6.37
CA LYS A 35 -4.57 9.76 6.60
C LYS A 35 -5.28 8.53 6.04
N LEU A 36 -4.64 7.78 5.14
CA LEU A 36 -5.24 6.64 4.49
C LEU A 36 -5.29 5.40 5.40
N VAL A 37 -4.27 5.22 6.24
CA VAL A 37 -4.13 4.10 7.16
C VAL A 37 -3.73 4.63 8.54
N LYS A 38 -4.44 4.23 9.58
CA LYS A 38 -4.08 4.53 10.97
C LYS A 38 -3.39 3.32 11.59
N MET A 39 -2.07 3.39 11.73
CA MET A 39 -1.28 2.26 12.22
C MET A 39 -1.68 1.75 13.63
N ALA A 40 -2.25 2.62 14.47
CA ALA A 40 -2.79 2.22 15.78
C ALA A 40 -3.96 1.21 15.66
N GLU A 41 -4.79 1.32 14.63
CA GLU A 41 -5.91 0.40 14.39
C GLU A 41 -5.42 -0.96 13.84
N ILE A 42 -4.25 -0.99 13.18
CA ILE A 42 -3.64 -2.18 12.58
C ILE A 42 -3.00 -3.10 13.62
N ALA A 43 -2.54 -2.55 14.74
CA ALA A 43 -1.79 -3.28 15.76
C ALA A 43 -2.56 -4.47 16.35
N ASP A 44 -3.88 -4.32 16.50
CA ASP A 44 -4.76 -5.33 17.11
C ASP A 44 -5.45 -6.26 16.08
N MET A 45 -5.23 -6.04 14.78
CA MET A 45 -5.87 -6.82 13.71
C MET A 45 -5.11 -8.13 13.44
N SER A 46 -5.84 -9.18 13.08
CA SER A 46 -5.26 -10.40 12.53
C SER A 46 -4.63 -10.17 11.15
N ALA A 47 -3.77 -11.08 10.69
CA ALA A 47 -3.15 -10.98 9.37
C ALA A 47 -4.15 -10.80 8.22
N LEU A 48 -5.25 -11.55 8.25
CA LEU A 48 -6.28 -11.46 7.21
C LEU A 48 -7.00 -10.12 7.25
N GLU A 49 -7.34 -9.61 8.44
CA GLU A 49 -7.96 -8.29 8.61
C GLU A 49 -7.03 -7.17 8.13
N ARG A 50 -5.73 -7.26 8.43
CA ARG A 50 -4.73 -6.28 7.96
C ARG A 50 -4.63 -6.27 6.44
N LEU A 51 -4.65 -7.44 5.79
CA LEU A 51 -4.63 -7.54 4.33
C LEU A 51 -5.89 -6.93 3.72
N GLU A 52 -7.07 -7.29 4.22
CA GLU A 52 -8.34 -6.74 3.72
C GLU A 52 -8.43 -5.24 3.93
N HIS A 53 -7.97 -4.74 5.09
CA HIS A 53 -7.87 -3.32 5.37
C HIS A 53 -6.98 -2.60 4.36
N ALA A 54 -5.78 -3.13 4.09
CA ALA A 54 -4.86 -2.55 3.12
C ALA A 54 -5.45 -2.54 1.69
N PHE A 55 -6.12 -3.61 1.29
CA PHE A 55 -6.74 -3.68 -0.05
C PHE A 55 -7.91 -2.70 -0.18
N ALA A 56 -8.76 -2.58 0.85
CA ALA A 56 -9.81 -1.57 0.86
C ALA A 56 -9.25 -0.14 0.79
N ALA A 57 -8.15 0.13 1.47
CA ALA A 57 -7.46 1.42 1.38
C ALA A 57 -6.88 1.67 -0.02
N ALA A 58 -6.25 0.67 -0.64
CA ALA A 58 -5.69 0.76 -1.98
C ALA A 58 -6.77 0.96 -3.06
N GLU A 59 -7.94 0.33 -2.93
CA GLU A 59 -9.07 0.51 -3.84
C GLU A 59 -9.60 1.95 -3.87
N ARG A 60 -9.51 2.68 -2.74
CA ARG A 60 -9.85 4.11 -2.68
C ARG A 60 -8.89 4.97 -3.49
N LEU A 61 -7.68 4.47 -3.74
CA LEU A 61 -6.70 5.04 -4.67
C LEU A 61 -6.85 4.44 -6.08
N GLY A 62 -7.94 3.74 -6.39
CA GLY A 62 -8.18 3.17 -7.72
C GLY A 62 -7.27 1.99 -8.08
N VAL A 63 -6.59 1.36 -7.11
CA VAL A 63 -5.82 0.15 -7.35
C VAL A 63 -6.79 -1.02 -7.55
N PRO A 64 -6.73 -1.77 -8.67
CA PRO A 64 -7.58 -2.92 -8.87
C PRO A 64 -7.21 -4.05 -7.89
N ARG A 65 -8.22 -4.66 -7.27
CA ARG A 65 -8.04 -5.81 -6.40
C ARG A 65 -7.79 -7.08 -7.23
N LEU A 66 -6.51 -7.41 -7.42
CA LEU A 66 -6.08 -8.61 -8.14
C LEU A 66 -5.95 -9.85 -7.25
N LEU A 67 -5.83 -9.64 -5.94
CA LEU A 67 -5.64 -10.70 -4.95
C LEU A 67 -6.56 -10.43 -3.74
N THR A 68 -7.06 -11.50 -3.13
CA THR A 68 -7.77 -11.43 -1.85
C THR A 68 -6.81 -11.63 -0.69
N GLY A 69 -7.22 -11.25 0.53
CA GLY A 69 -6.40 -11.48 1.73
C GLY A 69 -6.13 -12.98 1.94
N LYS A 70 -7.05 -13.85 1.52
CA LYS A 70 -6.86 -15.30 1.57
C LYS A 70 -5.82 -15.81 0.58
N ASP A 71 -5.78 -15.24 -0.63
CA ASP A 71 -4.79 -15.62 -1.64
C ASP A 71 -3.38 -15.27 -1.15
N LEU A 72 -3.20 -14.08 -0.57
CA LEU A 72 -1.90 -13.70 0.02
C LEU A 72 -1.57 -14.48 1.27
N HIS A 73 -2.54 -14.81 2.10
CA HIS A 73 -2.31 -15.60 3.30
C HIS A 73 -2.08 -17.11 3.00
N SER A 74 -2.07 -17.53 1.73
CA SER A 74 -1.86 -18.92 1.30
C SER A 74 -0.38 -19.30 1.20
N GLU A 75 0.00 -20.49 1.67
CA GLU A 75 1.40 -20.97 1.68
C GLU A 75 1.94 -21.25 0.27
N TYR A 76 1.01 -21.33 -0.69
CA TYR A 76 1.27 -21.56 -2.10
C TYR A 76 1.22 -20.27 -2.93
N LEU A 77 1.33 -19.10 -2.29
CA LEU A 77 1.32 -17.81 -2.98
C LEU A 77 2.45 -17.73 -4.01
N ASP A 78 2.08 -17.44 -5.26
CA ASP A 78 3.02 -17.21 -6.34
C ASP A 78 3.63 -15.79 -6.24
N SER A 79 4.96 -15.71 -6.20
CA SER A 79 5.69 -14.45 -6.10
C SER A 79 5.43 -13.54 -7.30
N ARG A 80 5.12 -14.09 -8.50
CA ARG A 80 4.79 -13.26 -9.66
C ARG A 80 3.48 -12.51 -9.46
N SER A 81 2.46 -13.15 -8.89
CA SER A 81 1.20 -12.51 -8.56
C SER A 81 1.37 -11.38 -7.56
N VAL A 82 2.22 -11.56 -6.54
CA VAL A 82 2.54 -10.49 -5.58
C VAL A 82 3.25 -9.34 -6.27
N VAL A 83 4.25 -9.61 -7.10
CA VAL A 83 4.97 -8.58 -7.87
C VAL A 83 4.01 -7.81 -8.77
N VAL A 84 3.12 -8.48 -9.51
CA VAL A 84 2.13 -7.82 -10.38
C VAL A 84 1.24 -6.90 -9.56
N TYR A 85 0.74 -7.36 -8.40
CA TYR A 85 -0.07 -6.53 -7.52
C TYR A 85 0.69 -5.32 -6.98
N LEU A 86 1.94 -5.51 -6.53
CA LEU A 86 2.80 -4.41 -6.07
C LEU A 86 3.09 -3.40 -7.18
N MET A 87 3.27 -3.85 -8.42
CA MET A 87 3.43 -2.95 -9.56
C MET A 87 2.16 -2.14 -9.82
N SER A 88 0.98 -2.77 -9.80
CA SER A 88 -0.30 -2.05 -9.92
C SER A 88 -0.49 -1.01 -8.81
N LEU A 89 -0.15 -1.36 -7.57
CA LEU A 89 -0.17 -0.44 -6.43
C LEU A 89 0.77 0.74 -6.68
N TYR A 90 2.04 0.48 -6.99
CA TYR A 90 3.06 1.50 -7.24
C TYR A 90 2.66 2.47 -8.36
N LEU A 91 2.17 1.95 -9.49
CA LEU A 91 1.70 2.77 -10.61
C LEU A 91 0.56 3.70 -10.20
N SER A 92 -0.37 3.22 -9.37
CA SER A 92 -1.45 4.08 -8.88
C SER A 92 -0.93 5.17 -7.94
N LEU A 93 -0.02 4.83 -7.03
CA LEU A 93 0.59 5.82 -6.13
C LEU A 93 1.31 6.93 -6.91
N LEU A 94 2.05 6.58 -7.96
CA LEU A 94 2.70 7.55 -8.85
C LEU A 94 1.69 8.46 -9.57
N ALA A 95 0.57 7.91 -10.04
CA ALA A 95 -0.47 8.69 -10.69
C ALA A 95 -1.13 9.71 -9.72
N HIS A 96 -1.20 9.39 -8.44
CA HIS A 96 -1.74 10.28 -7.41
C HIS A 96 -0.72 11.34 -6.96
N SER A 97 0.58 11.01 -6.89
CA SER A 97 1.62 12.00 -6.60
C SER A 97 1.71 13.07 -7.70
N ASP A 98 1.63 12.68 -8.97
CA ASP A 98 1.66 13.60 -10.11
C ASP A 98 0.42 14.50 -10.18
N ARG A 99 -0.75 14.00 -9.75
CA ARG A 99 -1.97 14.81 -9.64
C ARG A 99 -1.89 15.83 -8.51
N SER A 100 -1.24 15.50 -7.40
CA SER A 100 -1.07 16.43 -6.28
C SER A 100 -0.26 17.68 -6.67
N GLU A 101 0.71 17.56 -7.57
CA GLU A 101 1.52 18.69 -8.04
C GLU A 101 0.81 19.55 -9.10
N ARG A 102 -0.14 18.98 -9.87
CA ARG A 102 -0.89 19.73 -10.88
C ARG A 102 -1.96 20.67 -10.30
N HIS A 103 -2.32 20.53 -9.03
CA HIS A 103 -3.30 21.39 -8.36
C HIS A 103 -2.70 22.67 -7.74
N THR A 104 -1.38 22.87 -7.75
CA THR A 104 -0.74 24.09 -7.22
C THR A 104 -0.43 25.17 -8.26
N THR A 105 -0.69 24.95 -9.55
CA THR A 105 -0.27 25.87 -10.64
C THR A 105 -1.42 26.67 -11.29
N THR A 106 -2.56 26.82 -10.61
CA THR A 106 -3.59 27.77 -11.04
C THR A 106 -3.80 28.81 -9.96
N THR A 107 -3.07 29.93 -10.04
CA THR A 107 -3.54 31.31 -9.79
C THR A 107 -2.32 32.22 -9.68
N ILE A 108 -1.83 32.75 -10.81
CA ILE A 108 -1.38 34.15 -10.89
C ILE A 108 -1.70 34.68 -12.31
N LEU A 109 -2.85 35.33 -12.43
CA LEU A 109 -3.04 36.54 -13.26
C LEU A 109 -3.75 37.53 -12.33
N PRO A 110 -3.18 38.72 -12.09
CA PRO A 110 -3.41 39.89 -12.96
C PRO A 110 -2.10 40.69 -13.18
N HIS A 111 -1.95 41.70 -14.04
CA HIS A 111 -2.80 42.62 -14.80
C HIS A 111 -2.04 43.00 -16.09
#